data_AF-A0A2X3ISN5-F1
#
_entry.id   AF-A0A2X3ISN5-F1
#
_cell.length_a   1.000
_cell.length_b   1.000
_cell.length_c   1.000
_cell.angle_alpha   90.00
_cell.angle_beta   90.00
_cell.angle_gamma   90.00
#
_symmetry.space_group_name_H-M   'P 1'
#
loop_
_entity.id
_entity.type
_entity.pdbx_description
1 polymer ?
#
loop_
_entity_poly.entity_id
_entity_poly.type
_entity_poly.pdbx_seq_one_letter_code
_entity_poly.pdbx_strand_id
1 'polypeptide(L)' 'MNRVPWRGIFLTPEGEKLAQESRERHQIVENFLLAIGVSPEIARRDAEGMEHHVSEETLAMFLKFTQTQGSQEA' A
#
# COMPACT_ATOMS: atom_id res chain seq x y z
N MET A 1 -16.35 -34.11 4.91
CA MET A 1 -15.60 -33.13 5.72
C MET A 1 -14.11 -33.38 5.50
N ASN A 2 -13.44 -32.65 4.58
CA ASN A 2 -12.01 -32.83 4.38
C ASN A 2 -11.32 -31.46 4.50
N ARG A 3 -10.67 -31.24 5.64
CA ARG A 3 -9.89 -30.03 5.93
C ARG A 3 -8.48 -30.26 5.42
N VAL A 4 -8.09 -29.58 4.35
CA VAL A 4 -6.73 -29.62 3.81
C VAL A 4 -5.80 -28.81 4.74
N PRO A 5 -4.68 -29.40 5.21
CA PRO A 5 -3.75 -28.74 6.12
C PRO A 5 -2.82 -27.81 5.33
N TRP A 6 -2.47 -26.69 5.97
CA TRP A 6 -1.57 -25.63 5.52
C TRP A 6 -0.42 -26.10 4.62
N ARG A 7 -0.63 -26.00 3.31
CA ARG A 7 0.42 -26.10 2.30
C ARG A 7 1.05 -24.73 2.22
N GLY A 8 2.33 -24.62 2.60
CA GLY A 8 3.07 -23.36 2.50
C GLY A 8 2.82 -22.74 1.14
N ILE A 9 2.13 -21.60 1.14
CA ILE A 9 1.89 -20.79 -0.05
C ILE A 9 3.21 -20.12 -0.39
N PHE A 10 4.08 -20.85 -1.08
CA PHE A 10 5.15 -20.21 -1.83
C PHE A 10 4.48 -19.42 -2.92
N LEU A 11 4.66 -18.10 -2.87
CA LEU A 11 4.26 -17.23 -3.97
C LEU A 11 4.99 -17.73 -5.22
N THR A 12 4.23 -18.01 -6.28
CA THR A 12 4.82 -18.17 -7.60
C THR A 12 5.49 -16.85 -7.99
N PRO A 13 6.38 -16.78 -8.99
CA PRO A 13 6.94 -15.50 -9.45
C PRO A 13 5.87 -14.44 -9.76
N GLU A 14 4.69 -14.88 -10.22
CA GLU A 14 3.51 -14.04 -10.41
C GLU A 14 2.87 -13.59 -9.09
N GLY A 15 2.80 -14.48 -8.09
CA GLY A 15 2.36 -14.15 -6.73
C GLY A 15 3.33 -13.21 -6.00
N GLU A 16 4.64 -13.34 -6.22
CA GLU A 16 5.65 -12.44 -5.65
C GLU A 16 5.50 -11.04 -6.23
N LYS A 17 5.29 -10.95 -7.54
CA LYS A 17 4.98 -9.68 -8.20
C LYS A 17 3.70 -9.05 -7.66
N LEU A 18 2.63 -9.83 -7.51
CA LEU A 18 1.37 -9.32 -6.96
C LEU A 18 1.51 -8.86 -5.50
N ALA A 19 2.26 -9.60 -4.68
CA ALA A 19 2.55 -9.22 -3.31
C ALA A 19 3.41 -7.95 -3.23
N GLN A 20 4.37 -7.80 -4.15
CA GLN A 20 5.20 -6.61 -4.26
C GLN A 20 4.35 -5.40 -4.67
N GLU A 21 3.48 -5.56 -5.68
CA GLU A 21 2.56 -4.50 -6.11
C GLU A 21 1.61 -4.07 -4.98
N SER A 22 1.06 -5.00 -4.20
CA SER A 22 0.23 -4.69 -3.03
C SER A 22 1.04 -3.90 -1.98
N ARG A 23 2.26 -4.33 -1.65
CA ARG A 23 3.14 -3.59 -0.72
C ARG A 23 3.48 -2.19 -1.21
N GLU A 24 3.77 -2.03 -2.49
CA GLU A 24 4.07 -0.71 -3.07
C GLU A 24 2.86 0.22 -2.97
N ARG A 25 1.66 -0.28 -3.28
CA ARG A 25 0.41 0.49 -3.14
C ARG A 25 0.16 0.87 -1.69
N HIS A 26 0.32 -0.07 -0.77
CA HIS A 26 0.19 0.17 0.66
C HIS A 26 1.11 1.31 1.13
N GLN A 27 2.39 1.25 0.75
CA GLN A 27 3.37 2.27 1.14
C GLN A 27 3.04 3.66 0.58
N ILE A 28 2.56 3.73 -0.67
CA ILE A 28 2.17 5.00 -1.29
C ILE A 28 1.02 5.65 -0.54
N VAL A 29 -0.01 4.87 -0.20
CA VAL A 29 -1.19 5.38 0.52
C VAL A 29 -0.81 5.76 1.95
N GLU A 30 -0.07 4.91 2.66
CA GLU A 30 0.40 5.19 4.02
C GLU A 30 1.23 6.48 4.06
N ASN A 31 2.21 6.62 3.17
CA ASN A 31 3.07 7.81 3.11
C ASN A 31 2.27 9.07 2.79
N PHE A 32 1.25 8.97 1.93
CA PHE A 32 0.36 10.09 1.64
C PHE A 32 -0.45 10.50 2.86
N LEU A 33 -1.06 9.55 3.57
CA LEU A 33 -1.83 9.80 4.78
C LEU A 33 -0.96 10.43 5.88
N LEU A 34 0.26 9.93 6.06
CA LEU A 34 1.25 10.52 6.95
C LEU A 34 1.60 11.96 6.54
N ALA A 35 1.84 12.20 5.24
CA ALA A 35 2.20 13.52 4.73
C ALA A 35 1.10 14.57 4.89
N ILE A 36 -0.17 14.18 4.90
CA ILE A 36 -1.30 15.09 5.18
C ILE A 36 -1.61 15.21 6.69
N GLY A 37 -0.83 14.56 7.56
CA GLY A 37 -0.92 14.68 9.02
C GLY A 37 -1.80 13.65 9.74
N VAL A 38 -2.12 12.52 9.09
CA VAL A 38 -2.83 11.41 9.74
C VAL A 38 -1.89 10.66 10.67
N SER A 39 -2.38 10.25 11.84
CA SER A 39 -1.61 9.45 12.79
C SER A 39 -1.16 8.12 12.18
N PRO A 40 0.06 7.61 12.48
CA PRO A 40 0.60 6.38 11.88
C PRO A 40 -0.29 5.14 12.03
N GLU A 41 -0.99 5.03 13.16
CA GLU A 41 -1.91 3.92 13.41
C GLU A 41 -3.13 3.93 12.49
N ILE A 42 -3.66 5.12 12.19
CA ILE A 42 -4.80 5.31 11.30
C ILE A 42 -4.33 5.20 9.84
N ALA A 43 -3.20 5.81 9.50
CA ALA A 43 -2.62 5.75 8.16
C ALA A 43 -2.42 4.30 7.68
N ARG A 44 -1.88 3.43 8.54
CA ARG A 44 -1.67 2.01 8.22
C ARG A 44 -2.98 1.26 8.00
N ARG A 45 -3.95 1.46 8.90
CA ARG A 45 -5.26 0.79 8.83
C ARG A 45 -6.06 1.23 7.60
N ASP A 46 -5.99 2.52 7.27
CA ASP A 46 -6.67 3.06 6.10
C ASP A 46 -5.97 2.62 4.81
N ALA A 47 -4.63 2.56 4.79
CA ALA A 47 -3.86 2.02 3.66
C ALA A 47 -4.27 0.57 3.31
N GLU A 48 -4.45 -0.30 4.31
CA GLU A 48 -4.95 -1.68 4.09
C GLU A 48 -6.35 -1.72 3.46
N GLY A 49 -7.24 -0.80 3.82
CA GLY A 49 -8.58 -0.72 3.23
C GLY A 49 -8.59 -0.12 1.83
N MET A 50 -7.70 0.86 1.61
CA MET A 50 -7.63 1.66 0.39
C MET A 50 -6.86 0.97 -0.73
N GLU A 51 -5.81 0.19 -0.43
CA GLU A 51 -4.97 -0.45 -1.45
C GLU A 51 -5.77 -1.37 -2.41
N HIS A 52 -6.89 -1.92 -1.95
CA HIS A 52 -7.78 -2.78 -2.73
C HIS A 52 -8.84 -2.02 -3.54
N HIS A 53 -9.10 -0.75 -3.23
CA HIS A 53 -10.21 0.03 -3.81
C HIS A 53 -9.76 1.29 -4.55
N VAL A 54 -8.50 1.71 -4.40
CA VAL A 54 -7.97 2.91 -5.02
C VAL A 54 -7.52 2.63 -6.46
N SER A 55 -7.91 3.52 -7.38
CA SER A 55 -7.50 3.47 -8.79
C SER A 55 -6.03 3.84 -8.97
N GLU A 56 -5.39 3.32 -10.02
CA GLU A 56 -3.99 3.62 -10.35
C GLU A 56 -3.74 5.13 -10.55
N GLU A 57 -4.73 5.86 -11.10
CA GLU A 57 -4.68 7.31 -11.27
C GLU A 57 -4.56 8.04 -9.92
N THR A 58 -5.31 7.59 -8.90
CA THR A 58 -5.28 8.18 -7.57
C THR A 58 -3.96 7.89 -6.86
N LEU A 59 -3.44 6.66 -6.97
CA LEU A 59 -2.13 6.28 -6.46
C LEU A 59 -1.01 7.12 -7.07
N ALA A 60 -1.05 7.37 -8.38
CA ALA A 60 -0.07 8.22 -9.05
C ALA A 60 -0.08 9.65 -8.51
N MET A 61 -1.25 10.19 -8.16
CA MET A 61 -1.37 11.51 -7.53
C MET A 61 -0.83 11.53 -6.10
N PHE A 62 -1.07 10.50 -5.30
CA PHE A 62 -0.49 10.36 -3.95
C PHE A 62 1.04 10.32 -3.99
N LEU A 63 1.60 9.56 -4.94
CA LEU A 63 3.04 9.47 -5.14
C LEU A 63 3.65 10.81 -5.60
N LYS A 64 2.97 11.57 -6.47
CA LYS A 64 3.41 12.93 -6.84
C LYS A 64 3.35 13.91 -5.68
N PHE A 65 2.28 13.84 -4.87
CA PHE A 65 2.09 14.73 -3.73
C PHE A 65 3.17 14.51 -2.68
N THR A 66 3.42 13.26 -2.31
CA THR A 66 4.46 12.89 -1.32
C THR A 66 5.88 13.29 -1.77
N GLN A 67 6.19 13.21 -3.06
CA GLN A 67 7.47 13.69 -3.60
C GLN A 67 7.60 15.22 -3.57
N THR A 68 6.49 15.95 -3.73
CA THR A 68 6.49 17.42 -3.76
C THR A 68 6.64 18.02 -2.35
N GLN A 69 5.98 17.41 -1.35
CA GLN A 69 6.05 17.88 0.04
C GLN A 69 7.45 17.72 0.67
N GLY A 70 8.21 16.69 0.29
CA GLY A 70 9.60 16.52 0.73
C GLY A 70 10.57 17.63 0.28
N SER A 71 10.12 18.54 -0.61
CA SER A 71 10.90 19.68 -1.09
C SER A 71 10.48 21.04 -0.47
N GLN A 72 9.42 21.09 0.36
CA GLN A 72 8.93 22.34 0.96
C GLN A 72 9.35 22.55 2.43
N GLU A 73 10.14 21.66 3.01
CA GLU A 73 10.71 21.79 4.37
C GLU A 73 12.25 22.00 4.39
N ALA A 74 12.83 22.56 3.32
CA ALA A 74 14.26 22.91 3.26
C ALA A 74 14.52 24.42 3.43
#